data_AF-A0A3M8THI7-F1
#
_entry.id   AF-A0A3M8THI7-F1
#
_cell.length_a   1.000
_cell.length_b   1.000
_cell.length_c   1.000
_cell.angle_alpha   90.00
_cell.angle_beta   90.00
_cell.angle_gamma   90.00
#
_symmetry.space_group_name_H-M   'P 1'
#
loop_
_entity.id
_entity.type
_entity.pdbx_description
1 polymer ?
#
loop_
_entity_poly.entity_id
_entity_poly.type
_entity_poly.pdbx_seq_one_letter_code
_entity_poly.pdbx_strand_id
1 'polypeptide(L)'
;MKSKSIQEQFGQELMDAVARFAKKEIATPEQLEEQDFKHVADDELRQALAETLYGARWLYKLGLALLANGDEQSAHVRVQVIDYASICEALLADMIVQAHANGMLAGEQHQFFDVRKKSPMNWGADPRTSIHKTTFEWRIIVSEESGIIDSSLATKLHTIRNHRNTVHLTLKIREGVAYYAGMARRAHTAMRLLIAQTQKWTTTLK
;
A
#
# COMPACT_ATOMS: atom_id res chain seq x y z
N MET A 1 1.69 -45.42 -8.82
CA MET A 1 2.14 -44.16 -8.20
C MET A 1 3.34 -44.48 -7.32
N LYS A 2 4.52 -43.89 -7.58
CA LYS A 2 5.68 -44.05 -6.66
C LYS A 2 5.35 -43.35 -5.34
N SER A 3 5.47 -44.04 -4.20
CA SER A 3 5.33 -43.39 -2.90
C SER A 3 6.49 -42.42 -2.70
N LYS A 4 6.19 -41.20 -2.27
CA LYS A 4 7.20 -40.21 -1.87
C LYS A 4 8.13 -40.80 -0.81
N SER A 5 9.42 -40.46 -0.85
CA SER A 5 10.38 -40.87 0.18
C SER A 5 9.98 -40.33 1.56
N ILE A 6 10.46 -40.96 2.64
CA ILE A 6 10.18 -40.49 4.01
C ILE A 6 10.70 -39.04 4.19
N GLN A 7 11.83 -38.69 3.58
CA GLN A 7 12.35 -37.32 3.60
C GLN A 7 11.39 -36.32 2.93
N GLU A 8 10.79 -36.70 1.80
CA GLU A 8 9.80 -35.87 1.11
C GLU A 8 8.50 -35.71 1.93
N GLN A 9 8.09 -36.75 2.64
CA GLN A 9 6.91 -36.69 3.52
C GLN A 9 7.15 -35.79 4.73
N PHE A 10 8.30 -35.93 5.40
CA PHE A 10 8.67 -35.06 6.52
C PHE A 10 8.80 -33.58 6.09
N GLY A 11 9.46 -33.33 4.95
CA GLY A 11 9.55 -31.99 4.38
C GLY A 11 8.18 -31.37 4.08
N GLN A 12 7.27 -32.16 3.52
CA GLN A 12 5.90 -31.72 3.26
C GLN A 12 5.15 -31.34 4.55
N GLU A 13 5.23 -32.15 5.61
CA GLU A 13 4.58 -31.85 6.88
C GLU A 13 5.09 -30.54 7.50
N LEU A 14 6.40 -30.29 7.43
CA LEU A 14 7.00 -29.03 7.88
C LEU A 14 6.47 -27.84 7.06
N MET A 15 6.49 -27.96 5.73
CA MET A 15 5.99 -26.91 4.82
C MET A 15 4.51 -26.62 5.07
N ASP A 16 3.70 -27.66 5.26
CA ASP A 16 2.27 -27.52 5.51
C ASP A 16 2.02 -26.88 6.88
N ALA A 17 2.81 -27.20 7.90
CA ALA A 17 2.72 -26.55 9.20
C ALA A 17 3.02 -25.04 9.12
N VAL A 18 4.09 -24.66 8.44
CA VAL A 18 4.44 -23.24 8.22
C VAL A 18 3.36 -22.53 7.40
N ALA A 19 2.90 -23.15 6.32
CA ALA A 19 1.84 -22.58 5.47
C ALA A 19 0.53 -22.41 6.24
N ARG A 20 0.12 -23.39 7.04
CA ARG A 20 -1.06 -23.30 7.91
C ARG A 20 -0.91 -22.16 8.92
N PHE A 21 0.24 -22.05 9.60
CA PHE A 21 0.50 -20.96 10.54
C PHE A 21 0.41 -19.59 9.87
N ALA A 22 1.02 -19.45 8.69
CA ALA A 22 1.07 -18.20 7.98
C ALA A 22 -0.29 -17.78 7.42
N LYS A 23 -1.07 -18.73 6.88
CA LYS A 23 -2.39 -18.45 6.27
C LYS A 23 -3.52 -18.26 7.27
N LYS A 24 -3.40 -18.75 8.51
CA LYS A 24 -4.50 -18.76 9.49
C LYS A 24 -5.14 -17.38 9.76
N GLU A 25 -4.38 -16.30 9.59
CA GLU A 25 -4.80 -14.94 9.99
C GLU A 25 -4.61 -13.91 8.87
N ILE A 26 -4.62 -14.37 7.61
CA ILE A 26 -4.60 -13.50 6.44
C ILE A 26 -5.86 -13.80 5.62
N ALA A 27 -6.63 -12.75 5.32
CA ALA A 27 -7.72 -12.87 4.37
C ALA A 27 -7.16 -13.18 2.98
N THR A 28 -7.89 -13.96 2.19
CA THR A 28 -7.49 -14.25 0.80
C THR A 28 -7.60 -12.98 -0.06
N PRO A 29 -6.92 -12.90 -1.22
CA PRO A 29 -7.08 -11.77 -2.13
C PRO A 29 -8.55 -11.46 -2.45
N GLU A 30 -9.37 -12.48 -2.72
CA GLU A 30 -10.80 -12.31 -3.03
C GLU A 30 -11.57 -11.71 -1.84
N GLN A 31 -11.23 -12.12 -0.62
CA GLN A 31 -11.82 -11.54 0.60
C GLN A 31 -11.38 -10.09 0.80
N LEU A 32 -10.11 -9.77 0.53
CA LEU A 32 -9.59 -8.41 0.63
C LEU A 32 -10.19 -7.49 -0.44
N GLU A 33 -10.43 -7.97 -1.65
CA GLU A 33 -11.16 -7.21 -2.67
C GLU A 33 -12.55 -6.81 -2.16
N GLU A 34 -13.33 -7.76 -1.65
CA GLU A 34 -14.70 -7.49 -1.19
C GLU A 34 -14.73 -6.64 0.09
N GLN A 35 -13.82 -6.87 1.03
CA GLN A 35 -13.86 -6.22 2.35
C GLN A 35 -13.14 -4.87 2.38
N ASP A 36 -12.00 -4.76 1.71
CA ASP A 36 -11.12 -3.60 1.80
C ASP A 36 -11.19 -2.74 0.53
N PHE A 37 -11.23 -3.34 -0.66
CA PHE A 37 -11.02 -2.60 -1.91
C PHE A 37 -12.25 -2.50 -2.82
N LYS A 38 -13.44 -2.92 -2.39
CA LYS A 38 -14.67 -2.89 -3.20
C LYS A 38 -15.04 -1.51 -3.76
N HIS A 39 -14.60 -0.45 -3.09
CA HIS A 39 -14.81 0.94 -3.47
C HIS A 39 -13.85 1.45 -4.56
N VAL A 40 -12.85 0.65 -4.94
CA VAL A 40 -11.93 0.93 -6.05
C VAL A 40 -12.66 0.67 -7.37
N ALA A 41 -12.67 1.67 -8.25
CA ALA A 41 -13.47 1.65 -9.47
C ALA A 41 -12.86 0.76 -10.57
N ASP A 42 -11.54 0.63 -10.58
CA ASP A 42 -10.80 -0.17 -11.55
C ASP A 42 -10.59 -1.61 -11.03
N ASP A 43 -11.15 -2.59 -11.73
CA ASP A 43 -11.13 -4.00 -11.31
C ASP A 43 -9.70 -4.59 -11.28
N GLU A 44 -8.86 -4.25 -12.26
CA GLU A 44 -7.47 -4.74 -12.30
C GLU A 44 -6.66 -4.15 -11.15
N LEU A 45 -6.85 -2.85 -10.88
CA LEU A 45 -6.22 -2.20 -9.73
C LEU A 45 -6.72 -2.80 -8.41
N ARG A 46 -8.03 -3.06 -8.29
CA ARG A 46 -8.62 -3.64 -7.08
C ARG A 46 -7.99 -5.00 -6.76
N GLN A 47 -7.87 -5.86 -7.76
CA GLN A 47 -7.19 -7.15 -7.62
C GLN A 47 -5.71 -6.97 -7.22
N ALA A 48 -4.98 -6.08 -7.91
CA ALA A 48 -3.57 -5.84 -7.61
C ALA A 48 -3.33 -5.30 -6.18
N LEU A 49 -4.22 -4.44 -5.67
CA LEU A 49 -4.17 -3.94 -4.29
C LEU A 49 -4.37 -5.08 -3.28
N ALA A 50 -5.35 -5.97 -3.53
CA ALA A 50 -5.64 -7.11 -2.68
C ALA A 50 -4.49 -8.13 -2.65
N GLU A 51 -3.94 -8.47 -3.82
CA GLU A 51 -2.78 -9.37 -3.94
C GLU A 51 -1.54 -8.80 -3.25
N THR A 52 -1.29 -7.50 -3.40
CA THR A 52 -0.16 -6.82 -2.76
C THR A 52 -0.31 -6.82 -1.23
N LEU A 53 -1.53 -6.55 -0.72
CA LEU A 53 -1.79 -6.60 0.72
C LEU A 53 -1.61 -8.03 1.25
N TYR A 54 -2.17 -9.03 0.56
CA TYR A 54 -1.99 -10.43 0.90
C TYR A 54 -0.49 -10.80 0.97
N GLY A 55 0.30 -10.42 -0.05
CA GLY A 55 1.74 -10.67 -0.11
C GLY A 55 2.51 -10.03 1.06
N ALA A 56 2.22 -8.77 1.38
CA ALA A 56 2.83 -8.09 2.52
C ALA A 56 2.49 -8.79 3.86
N ARG A 57 1.25 -9.26 4.02
CA ARG A 57 0.80 -10.03 5.20
C ARG A 57 1.46 -11.41 5.26
N TRP A 58 1.60 -12.09 4.12
CA TRP A 58 2.31 -13.36 4.01
C TRP A 58 3.77 -13.23 4.43
N LEU A 59 4.49 -12.22 3.93
CA LEU A 59 5.88 -11.95 4.30
C LEU A 59 6.05 -11.65 5.80
N TYR A 60 5.10 -10.91 6.39
CA TYR A 60 5.07 -10.69 7.83
C TYR A 60 4.98 -12.02 8.60
N LYS A 61 4.05 -12.90 8.21
CA LYS A 61 3.82 -14.18 8.89
C LYS A 61 4.99 -15.16 8.70
N LEU A 62 5.64 -15.14 7.54
CA LEU A 62 6.88 -15.91 7.33
C LEU A 62 8.02 -15.42 8.24
N GLY A 63 8.19 -14.10 8.37
CA GLY A 63 9.17 -13.54 9.31
C GLY A 63 8.91 -13.97 10.75
N LEU A 64 7.65 -14.06 11.17
CA LEU A 64 7.29 -14.60 12.49
C LEU A 64 7.58 -16.10 12.62
N ALA A 65 7.24 -16.90 11.60
CA ALA A 65 7.46 -18.34 11.62
C ALA A 65 8.95 -18.70 11.75
N LEU A 66 9.81 -17.89 11.14
CA LEU A 66 11.26 -18.05 11.18
C LEU A 66 11.92 -17.36 12.39
N LEU A 67 11.14 -16.67 13.23
CA LEU A 67 11.64 -15.83 14.33
C LEU A 67 12.72 -14.83 13.84
N ALA A 68 12.50 -14.25 12.66
CA ALA A 68 13.43 -13.35 12.01
C ALA A 68 13.79 -12.17 12.92
N ASN A 69 15.09 -11.96 13.09
CA ASN A 69 15.69 -10.88 13.88
C ASN A 69 16.78 -10.20 13.05
N GLY A 70 17.44 -9.16 13.59
CA GLY A 70 18.56 -8.49 12.93
C GLY A 70 18.28 -8.10 11.47
N ASP A 71 19.13 -8.59 10.56
CA ASP A 71 19.09 -8.26 9.14
C ASP A 71 17.92 -8.94 8.40
N GLU A 72 17.54 -10.15 8.79
CA GLU A 72 16.38 -10.85 8.24
C GLU A 72 15.09 -10.08 8.56
N GLN A 73 14.94 -9.61 9.81
CA GLN A 73 13.81 -8.76 10.17
C GLN A 73 13.82 -7.46 9.36
N SER A 74 14.98 -6.83 9.22
CA SER A 74 15.15 -5.62 8.43
C SER A 74 14.70 -5.82 6.97
N ALA A 75 15.04 -6.96 6.37
CA ALA A 75 14.59 -7.33 5.02
C ALA A 75 13.06 -7.47 4.93
N HIS A 76 12.44 -8.22 5.86
CA HIS A 76 10.98 -8.36 5.91
C HIS A 76 10.26 -7.03 6.12
N VAL A 77 10.79 -6.16 6.99
CA VAL A 77 10.21 -4.85 7.28
C VAL A 77 10.34 -3.92 6.06
N ARG A 78 11.49 -3.92 5.39
CA ARG A 78 11.73 -3.08 4.21
C ARG A 78 10.73 -3.38 3.10
N VAL A 79 10.49 -4.65 2.79
CA VAL A 79 9.52 -5.05 1.75
C VAL A 79 8.10 -4.64 2.16
N GLN A 80 7.70 -4.90 3.41
CA GLN A 80 6.37 -4.47 3.90
C GLN A 80 6.15 -2.96 3.80
N VAL A 81 7.16 -2.15 4.15
CA VAL A 81 7.06 -0.68 4.03
C VAL A 81 6.87 -0.25 2.57
N ILE A 82 7.55 -0.92 1.63
CA ILE A 82 7.37 -0.68 0.19
C ILE A 82 5.94 -1.01 -0.21
N ASP A 83 5.46 -2.23 0.08
CA ASP A 83 4.16 -2.70 -0.36
C ASP A 83 3.01 -1.86 0.22
N TYR A 84 3.04 -1.56 1.53
CA TYR A 84 2.02 -0.71 2.15
C TYR A 84 2.03 0.72 1.59
N ALA A 85 3.20 1.28 1.28
CA ALA A 85 3.28 2.59 0.64
C ALA A 85 2.75 2.57 -0.80
N SER A 86 3.08 1.53 -1.57
CA SER A 86 2.57 1.34 -2.94
C SER A 86 1.05 1.21 -2.97
N ILE A 87 0.46 0.45 -2.04
CA ILE A 87 -1.00 0.35 -1.86
C ILE A 87 -1.60 1.74 -1.63
N CYS A 88 -1.02 2.52 -0.72
CA CYS A 88 -1.53 3.86 -0.42
C CYS A 88 -1.43 4.79 -1.63
N GLU A 89 -0.29 4.78 -2.32
CA GLU A 89 -0.04 5.63 -3.48
C GLU A 89 -0.99 5.33 -4.64
N ALA A 90 -1.29 4.05 -4.88
CA ALA A 90 -2.21 3.62 -5.93
C ALA A 90 -3.69 3.84 -5.54
N LEU A 91 -4.06 3.59 -4.29
CA LEU A 91 -5.42 3.86 -3.80
C LEU A 91 -5.76 5.35 -3.88
N LEU A 92 -4.86 6.25 -3.47
CA LEU A 92 -5.07 7.70 -3.62
C LEU A 92 -5.23 8.11 -5.08
N ALA A 93 -4.47 7.49 -6.00
CA ALA A 93 -4.59 7.77 -7.43
C ALA A 93 -6.01 7.46 -7.94
N ASP A 94 -6.55 6.31 -7.58
CA ASP A 94 -7.93 5.93 -7.94
C ASP A 94 -8.95 6.89 -7.34
N MET A 95 -8.83 7.24 -6.05
CA MET A 95 -9.74 8.18 -5.39
C MET A 95 -9.73 9.55 -6.06
N ILE A 96 -8.56 10.05 -6.48
CA ILE A 96 -8.44 11.33 -7.18
C ILE A 96 -9.10 11.25 -8.57
N VAL A 97 -8.98 10.14 -9.29
CA VAL A 97 -9.68 9.94 -10.57
C VAL A 97 -11.21 9.93 -10.35
N GLN A 98 -11.68 9.23 -9.33
CA GLN A 98 -13.10 9.23 -8.96
C GLN A 98 -13.58 10.64 -8.56
N ALA A 99 -12.80 11.38 -7.77
CA ALA A 99 -13.12 12.76 -7.39
C ALA A 99 -13.19 13.69 -8.60
N HIS A 100 -12.25 13.55 -9.54
CA HIS A 100 -12.25 14.29 -10.80
C HIS A 100 -13.52 14.03 -11.61
N ALA A 101 -13.89 12.75 -11.78
CA ALA A 101 -15.08 12.35 -12.52
C ALA A 101 -16.39 12.90 -11.93
N ASN A 102 -16.42 13.12 -10.61
CA ASN A 102 -17.58 13.66 -9.90
C ASN A 102 -17.49 15.17 -9.62
N GLY A 103 -16.47 15.87 -10.13
CA GLY A 103 -16.31 17.31 -9.88
C GLY A 103 -16.03 17.68 -8.42
N MET A 104 -15.47 16.75 -7.64
CA MET A 104 -15.22 16.88 -6.20
C MET A 104 -13.77 17.20 -5.84
N LEU A 105 -12.91 17.45 -6.84
CA LEU A 105 -11.58 17.99 -6.57
C LEU A 105 -11.70 19.40 -6.03
N ALA A 106 -10.97 19.67 -4.95
CA ALA A 106 -10.87 21.00 -4.35
C ALA A 106 -9.40 21.39 -4.14
N GLY A 107 -9.19 22.67 -3.83
CA GLY A 107 -7.86 23.26 -3.72
C GLY A 107 -7.26 23.60 -5.08
N GLU A 108 -5.95 23.84 -5.10
CA GLU A 108 -5.24 24.27 -6.30
C GLU A 108 -4.23 23.22 -6.77
N GLN A 109 -3.80 22.30 -5.91
CA GLN A 109 -2.71 21.38 -6.23
C GLN A 109 -3.06 20.48 -7.43
N HIS A 110 -4.33 20.14 -7.59
CA HIS A 110 -4.85 19.31 -8.67
C HIS A 110 -4.74 19.97 -10.07
N GLN A 111 -4.39 21.26 -10.13
CA GLN A 111 -4.20 22.02 -11.36
C GLN A 111 -2.75 21.96 -11.87
N PHE A 112 -1.84 21.29 -11.17
CA PHE A 112 -0.41 21.20 -11.51
C PHE A 112 0.09 19.78 -11.36
N PHE A 113 1.09 19.34 -12.14
CA PHE A 113 1.69 18.01 -12.00
C PHE A 113 2.66 17.93 -10.80
N ASP A 114 3.24 19.05 -10.41
CA ASP A 114 4.26 19.13 -9.37
C ASP A 114 3.80 19.94 -8.16
N VAL A 115 4.36 19.60 -7.01
CA VAL A 115 4.06 20.24 -5.72
C VAL A 115 4.51 21.72 -5.67
N ARG A 116 5.44 22.12 -6.55
CA ARG A 116 5.94 23.50 -6.64
C ARG A 116 5.11 24.34 -7.61
N LYS A 117 4.03 23.79 -8.17
CA LYS A 117 3.08 24.44 -9.07
C LYS A 117 3.75 25.09 -10.29
N LYS A 118 4.76 24.43 -10.87
CA LYS A 118 5.50 24.93 -12.04
C LYS A 118 4.93 24.44 -13.37
N SER A 119 4.32 23.27 -13.37
CA SER A 119 3.82 22.60 -14.57
C SER A 119 2.31 22.41 -14.46
N PRO A 120 1.50 23.21 -15.18
CA PRO A 120 0.05 23.03 -15.21
C PRO A 120 -0.34 21.62 -15.66
N MET A 121 -1.36 21.08 -15.03
CA MET A 121 -1.89 19.75 -15.31
C MET A 121 -2.94 19.84 -16.42
N ASN A 122 -2.80 18.97 -17.41
CA ASN A 122 -3.86 18.69 -18.37
C ASN A 122 -4.38 17.30 -18.07
N TRP A 123 -5.63 17.20 -17.62
CA TRP A 123 -6.26 15.93 -17.24
C TRP A 123 -6.45 14.98 -18.43
N GLY A 124 -6.48 15.51 -19.66
CA GLY A 124 -6.65 14.72 -20.87
C GLY A 124 -8.02 14.03 -20.95
N ALA A 125 -8.19 13.15 -21.95
CA ALA A 125 -9.40 12.36 -22.11
C ALA A 125 -9.50 11.23 -21.07
N ASP A 126 -8.36 10.65 -20.68
CA ASP A 126 -8.26 9.67 -19.60
C ASP A 126 -7.44 10.25 -18.43
N PRO A 127 -8.10 10.65 -17.32
CA PRO A 127 -7.47 11.16 -16.11
C PRO A 127 -6.35 10.27 -15.56
N ARG A 128 -6.44 8.94 -15.75
CA ARG A 128 -5.44 7.99 -15.24
C ARG A 128 -4.05 8.30 -15.80
N THR A 129 -3.97 8.58 -17.10
CA THR A 129 -2.69 8.90 -17.79
C THR A 129 -1.96 10.09 -17.17
N SER A 130 -2.72 11.07 -16.68
CA SER A 130 -2.21 12.27 -16.03
C SER A 130 -1.78 11.97 -14.59
N ILE A 131 -2.58 11.20 -13.87
CA ILE A 131 -2.27 10.78 -12.49
C ILE A 131 -1.03 9.87 -12.40
N HIS A 132 -0.75 9.04 -13.41
CA HIS A 132 0.47 8.24 -13.43
C HIS A 132 1.77 9.06 -13.44
N LYS A 133 1.70 10.35 -13.80
CA LYS A 133 2.86 11.26 -13.81
C LYS A 133 3.07 11.99 -12.48
N THR A 134 2.13 11.87 -11.54
CA THR A 134 2.20 12.55 -10.25
C THR A 134 2.91 11.70 -9.20
N THR A 135 3.54 12.37 -8.24
CA THR A 135 4.26 11.70 -7.14
C THR A 135 3.31 11.33 -6.00
N PHE A 136 3.72 10.39 -5.15
CA PHE A 136 2.99 10.09 -3.91
C PHE A 136 2.70 11.34 -3.06
N GLU A 137 3.66 12.27 -2.94
CA GLU A 137 3.47 13.52 -2.20
C GLU A 137 2.33 14.37 -2.76
N TRP A 138 2.30 14.52 -4.08
CA TRP A 138 1.23 15.23 -4.76
C TRP A 138 -0.14 14.61 -4.48
N ARG A 139 -0.22 13.27 -4.53
CA ARG A 139 -1.48 12.54 -4.30
C ARG A 139 -2.00 12.69 -2.88
N ILE A 140 -1.10 12.80 -1.90
CA ILE A 140 -1.48 13.07 -0.51
C ILE A 140 -2.11 14.46 -0.42
N ILE A 141 -1.45 15.48 -0.99
CA ILE A 141 -1.91 16.87 -0.90
C ILE A 141 -3.25 17.06 -1.60
N VAL A 142 -3.41 16.56 -2.83
CA VAL A 142 -4.69 16.68 -3.56
C VAL A 142 -5.82 15.98 -2.81
N SER A 143 -5.55 14.81 -2.24
CA SER A 143 -6.55 14.06 -1.46
C SER A 143 -6.95 14.79 -0.18
N GLU A 144 -6.00 15.45 0.49
CA GLU A 144 -6.29 16.27 1.67
C GLU A 144 -7.08 17.54 1.30
N GLU A 145 -6.64 18.28 0.28
CA GLU A 145 -7.34 19.48 -0.22
C GLU A 145 -8.77 19.17 -0.66
N SER A 146 -8.99 17.99 -1.25
CA SER A 146 -10.31 17.52 -1.73
C SER A 146 -11.15 16.85 -0.64
N GLY A 147 -10.67 16.76 0.60
CA GLY A 147 -11.39 16.15 1.71
C GLY A 147 -11.58 14.63 1.60
N ILE A 148 -10.79 13.96 0.75
CA ILE A 148 -10.76 12.49 0.61
C ILE A 148 -10.16 11.87 1.89
N ILE A 149 -9.15 12.55 2.45
CA ILE A 149 -8.48 12.16 3.69
C ILE A 149 -8.37 13.35 4.64
N ASP A 150 -8.26 13.08 5.93
CA ASP A 150 -7.97 14.11 6.94
C ASP A 150 -6.45 14.40 7.08
N SER A 151 -6.12 15.56 7.68
CA SER A 151 -4.73 16.00 7.90
C SER A 151 -3.90 15.08 8.79
N SER A 152 -4.55 14.37 9.72
CA SER A 152 -3.88 13.41 10.59
C SER A 152 -3.42 12.19 9.78
N LEU A 153 -4.24 11.71 8.86
CA LEU A 153 -3.87 10.66 7.92
C LEU A 153 -2.83 11.16 6.90
N ALA A 154 -2.98 12.37 6.35
CA ALA A 154 -2.00 12.96 5.45
C ALA A 154 -0.58 12.98 6.07
N THR A 155 -0.46 13.37 7.34
CA THR A 155 0.79 13.34 8.10
C THR A 155 1.39 11.93 8.20
N LYS A 156 0.55 10.92 8.44
CA LYS A 156 0.98 9.51 8.48
C LYS A 156 1.43 9.03 7.10
N LEU A 157 0.74 9.45 6.04
CA LEU A 157 1.09 9.09 4.66
C LEU A 157 2.42 9.72 4.23
N HIS A 158 2.70 10.96 4.61
CA HIS A 158 4.03 11.55 4.41
C HIS A 158 5.13 10.79 5.16
N THR A 159 4.82 10.31 6.37
CA THR A 159 5.77 9.50 7.15
C THR A 159 6.10 8.18 6.44
N ILE A 160 5.10 7.45 5.93
CA ILE A 160 5.37 6.19 5.21
C ILE A 160 6.06 6.43 3.86
N ARG A 161 5.72 7.53 3.16
CA ARG A 161 6.40 7.96 1.94
C ARG A 161 7.90 8.17 2.19
N ASN A 162 8.24 8.88 3.27
CA ASN A 162 9.62 9.12 3.64
C ASN A 162 10.36 7.80 3.96
N HIS A 163 9.74 6.91 4.74
CA HIS A 163 10.32 5.58 5.00
C HIS A 163 10.52 4.78 3.71
N ARG A 164 9.54 4.77 2.80
CA ARG A 164 9.66 4.11 1.50
C ARG A 164 10.80 4.71 0.69
N ASN A 165 11.02 6.02 0.72
CA ASN A 165 12.16 6.63 0.01
C ASN A 165 13.51 6.15 0.54
N THR A 166 13.61 5.80 1.82
CA THR A 166 14.85 5.23 2.40
C THR A 166 15.15 3.80 1.92
N VAL A 167 14.36 3.24 1.01
CA VAL A 167 14.70 2.00 0.31
C VAL A 167 15.78 2.26 -0.75
N HIS A 168 15.91 3.49 -1.23
CA HIS A 168 17.04 3.93 -2.03
C HIS A 168 18.28 4.00 -1.12
N LEU A 169 19.31 3.19 -1.42
CA LEU A 169 20.45 2.99 -0.53
C LEU A 169 21.18 4.29 -0.16
N THR A 170 21.31 5.22 -1.10
CA THR A 170 21.91 6.54 -0.83
C THR A 170 21.16 7.31 0.25
N LEU A 171 19.82 7.31 0.20
CA LEU A 171 18.98 7.95 1.22
C LEU A 171 19.07 7.20 2.55
N LYS A 172 19.04 5.86 2.51
CA LYS A 172 19.24 5.02 3.69
C LYS A 172 20.52 5.37 4.45
N ILE A 173 21.64 5.46 3.72
CA ILE A 173 22.97 5.77 4.28
C ILE A 173 22.99 7.19 4.82
N ARG A 174 22.51 8.16 4.04
CA ARG A 174 22.47 9.57 4.42
C ARG A 174 21.65 9.80 5.71
N GLU A 175 20.53 9.11 5.86
CA GLU A 175 19.59 9.29 6.97
C GLU A 175 19.82 8.29 8.12
N GLY A 176 20.79 7.38 8.00
CA GLY A 176 21.13 6.42 9.05
C GLY A 176 19.99 5.46 9.41
N VAL A 177 19.14 5.11 8.45
CA VAL A 177 17.89 4.38 8.74
C VAL A 177 18.12 2.89 8.98
N ALA A 178 17.77 2.45 10.19
CA ALA A 178 17.64 1.05 10.57
C ALA A 178 16.16 0.61 10.51
N TYR A 179 15.84 -0.41 9.71
CA TYR A 179 14.48 -0.94 9.63
C TYR A 179 14.19 -1.82 10.85
N TYR A 180 13.07 -1.56 11.52
CA TYR A 180 12.62 -2.32 12.68
C TYR A 180 11.10 -2.54 12.63
N ALA A 181 10.61 -3.55 13.35
CA ALA A 181 9.19 -3.98 13.28
C ALA A 181 8.16 -2.86 13.45
N GLY A 182 8.47 -1.83 14.25
CA GLY A 182 7.60 -0.67 14.45
C GLY A 182 7.36 0.17 13.20
N MET A 183 8.28 0.19 12.22
CA MET A 183 8.08 0.86 10.94
C MET A 183 6.98 0.18 10.11
N ALA A 184 7.08 -1.16 9.94
CA ALA A 184 6.07 -1.93 9.22
C ALA A 184 4.70 -1.82 9.89
N ARG A 185 4.66 -1.83 11.24
CA ARG A 185 3.41 -1.61 11.99
C ARG A 185 2.77 -0.26 11.69
N ARG A 186 3.55 0.84 11.75
CA ARG A 186 3.03 2.18 11.44
C ARG A 186 2.56 2.30 10.00
N ALA A 187 3.30 1.69 9.05
CA ALA A 187 2.91 1.66 7.65
C ALA A 187 1.60 0.90 7.43
N HIS A 188 1.46 -0.29 8.03
CA HIS A 188 0.22 -1.05 8.01
C HIS A 188 -0.94 -0.26 8.62
N THR A 189 -0.74 0.40 9.77
CA THR A 189 -1.79 1.22 10.40
C THR A 189 -2.23 2.39 9.50
N ALA A 190 -1.29 3.12 8.90
CA ALA A 190 -1.61 4.22 7.99
C ALA A 190 -2.41 3.72 6.76
N MET A 191 -2.00 2.59 6.18
CA MET A 191 -2.68 1.97 5.06
C MET A 191 -4.10 1.51 5.41
N ARG A 192 -4.32 0.89 6.58
CA ARG A 192 -5.67 0.52 7.04
C ARG A 192 -6.56 1.73 7.29
N LEU A 193 -6.00 2.81 7.86
CA LEU A 193 -6.74 4.06 8.04
C LEU A 193 -7.13 4.69 6.71
N LEU A 194 -6.23 4.65 5.72
CA LEU A 194 -6.53 5.13 4.37
C LEU A 194 -7.70 4.34 3.77
N ILE A 195 -7.64 3.01 3.75
CA ILE A 195 -8.74 2.16 3.26
C ILE A 195 -10.06 2.54 3.92
N ALA A 196 -10.09 2.67 5.25
CA ALA A 196 -11.31 3.01 5.97
C ALA A 196 -11.84 4.42 5.61
N GLN A 197 -10.96 5.41 5.47
CA GLN A 197 -11.37 6.77 5.09
C GLN A 197 -11.87 6.83 3.64
N THR A 198 -11.21 6.15 2.70
CA THR A 198 -11.60 6.15 1.28
C THR A 198 -12.89 5.36 1.05
N GLN A 199 -13.09 4.25 1.77
CA GLN A 199 -14.39 3.55 1.81
C GLN A 199 -15.51 4.46 2.29
N LYS A 200 -15.27 5.22 3.37
CA LYS A 200 -16.26 6.15 3.88
C LYS A 200 -16.51 7.29 2.90
N TRP A 201 -15.45 7.89 2.35
CA TRP A 201 -15.54 9.02 1.43
C TRP A 201 -16.28 8.63 0.13
N THR A 202 -15.99 7.46 -0.45
CA THR A 202 -16.70 7.01 -1.67
C THR A 202 -18.21 6.88 -1.50
N THR A 203 -18.71 6.71 -0.27
CA THR A 203 -20.17 6.70 -0.01
C THR A 203 -20.82 8.07 -0.22
N THR A 204 -20.04 9.16 -0.23
CA THR A 204 -20.50 10.52 -0.50
C THR A 204 -20.51 10.87 -2.00
N LEU A 205 -20.03 9.99 -2.87
CA LEU A 205 -20.08 10.16 -4.33
C LEU A 205 -21.48 9.90 -4.93
N LYS A 206 -22.47 9.60 -4.08
CA LYS A 206 -23.85 9.27 -4.47
C LYS A 206 -24.74 10.50 -4.56
#